data_AF-A0A847HUF9-F1
#
_entry.id   AF-A0A847HUF9-F1
#
_cell.length_a   1.000
_cell.length_b   1.000
_cell.length_c   1.000
_cell.angle_alpha   90.00
_cell.angle_beta   90.00
_cell.angle_gamma   90.00
#
_symmetry.space_group_name_H-M   'P 1'
#
loop_
_entity.id
_entity.type
_entity.pdbx_description
1 polymer ?
#
loop_
_entity_poly.entity_id
_entity_poly.type
_entity_poly.pdbx_seq_one_letter_code
_entity_poly.pdbx_strand_id
1 'polypeptide(L)'
;DPPSARVLRHEQVSYFVDRVRVEALPELDLAALARGDDPVGLLAARIEALRQPGSPLRERLVSAARPRLVEAARAKAFAGLEPPALDEAEVAALLEEAALRALDALLSQPGSAA
;
A
#
# COMPACT_ATOMS: atom_id res chain seq x y z
N ASP A 1 -0.14 -1.60 20.39
CA ASP A 1 0.96 -2.54 20.71
C ASP A 1 2.22 -2.17 19.96
N PRO A 2 3.40 -2.16 20.62
CA PRO A 2 4.65 -2.13 19.89
C PRO A 2 4.81 -3.47 19.13
N PRO A 3 5.30 -3.45 17.88
CA PRO A 3 5.60 -4.67 17.15
C PRO A 3 6.59 -5.50 17.97
N SER A 4 6.34 -6.81 18.09
CA SER A 4 7.24 -7.75 18.75
C SER A 4 8.54 -7.86 17.96
N ALA A 5 9.44 -6.89 18.16
CA ALA A 5 10.75 -6.80 17.54
C ALA A 5 11.65 -7.89 18.10
N ARG A 6 11.51 -9.11 17.56
CA ARG A 6 12.36 -10.23 17.94
C ARG A 6 13.68 -10.06 17.18
N VAL A 7 14.75 -9.77 17.92
CA VAL A 7 16.10 -9.70 17.36
C VAL A 7 16.61 -11.12 17.17
N LEU A 8 16.83 -11.53 15.92
CA LEU A 8 17.43 -12.80 15.54
C LEU A 8 18.95 -12.61 15.42
N ARG A 9 19.74 -13.58 15.89
CA ARG A 9 21.19 -13.57 15.76
C ARG A 9 21.64 -14.82 15.01
N HIS A 10 22.41 -14.63 13.95
CA HIS A 10 23.09 -15.72 13.25
C HIS A 10 24.56 -15.36 13.06
N GLU A 11 25.46 -16.22 13.55
CA GLU A 11 26.93 -16.09 13.52
C GLU A 11 27.48 -14.78 14.14
N GLN A 12 27.36 -13.64 13.45
CA GLN A 12 27.74 -12.31 13.93
C GLN A 12 26.79 -11.18 13.48
N VAL A 13 25.69 -11.50 12.79
CA VAL A 13 24.73 -10.52 12.27
C VAL A 13 23.46 -10.53 13.13
N SER A 14 23.01 -9.34 13.54
CA SER A 14 21.74 -9.15 14.25
C SER A 14 20.69 -8.64 13.26
N TYR A 15 19.57 -9.37 13.19
CA TYR A 15 18.41 -9.02 12.37
C TYR A 15 17.27 -8.64 13.30
N PHE A 16 16.45 -7.66 12.92
CA PHE A 16 15.17 -7.42 13.58
C PHE A 16 14.06 -7.61 12.54
N VAL A 17 13.03 -8.34 12.92
CA VAL A 17 11.82 -8.42 12.11
C VAL A 17 10.97 -7.21 12.45
N ASP A 18 10.99 -6.21 11.57
CA ASP A 18 10.17 -4.99 11.72
C ASP A 18 8.68 -5.32 11.61
N ARG A 19 8.33 -6.12 10.58
CA ARG A 19 6.94 -6.48 10.28
C ARG A 19 6.88 -7.84 9.59
N VAL A 20 6.00 -8.71 10.08
CA VAL A 20 5.54 -9.90 9.35
C VAL A 20 4.25 -9.52 8.64
N ARG A 21 4.15 -9.83 7.34
CA ARG A 21 2.92 -9.65 6.56
C ARG A 21 2.41 -11.01 6.13
N VAL A 22 1.11 -11.23 6.34
CA VAL A 22 0.40 -12.37 5.79
C VAL A 22 -0.40 -11.83 4.61
N GLU A 23 -0.05 -12.25 3.40
CA GLU A 23 -0.76 -11.89 2.16
C GLU A 23 -2.02 -12.75 1.97
N ALA A 24 -2.82 -12.88 3.03
CA ALA A 24 -4.13 -13.49 2.93
C ALA A 24 -5.09 -12.45 2.35
N LEU A 25 -5.30 -12.50 1.04
CA LEU A 25 -6.34 -11.69 0.40
C LEU A 25 -7.70 -12.37 0.68
N PRO A 26 -8.71 -11.67 1.22
CA PRO A 26 -10.08 -12.18 1.14
C PRO A 26 -10.45 -12.37 -0.33
N GLU A 27 -11.28 -13.38 -0.61
CA GLU A 27 -11.77 -13.69 -1.97
C GLU A 27 -12.82 -12.64 -2.40
N LEU A 28 -12.39 -11.39 -2.51
CA LEU A 28 -13.20 -10.23 -2.82
C LEU A 28 -13.06 -9.91 -4.31
N ASP A 29 -14.19 -9.92 -5.03
CA ASP A 29 -14.20 -9.57 -6.45
C ASP A 29 -14.11 -8.04 -6.62
N LEU A 30 -12.88 -7.54 -6.75
CA LEU A 30 -12.61 -6.12 -6.97
C LEU A 30 -13.22 -5.61 -8.28
N ALA A 31 -13.30 -6.44 -9.32
CA ALA A 31 -13.93 -6.06 -10.57
C ALA A 31 -15.44 -5.86 -10.38
N ALA A 32 -16.08 -6.69 -9.55
CA ALA A 32 -17.47 -6.49 -9.19
C ALA A 32 -17.69 -5.19 -8.40
N LEU A 33 -16.85 -4.92 -7.40
CA LEU A 33 -16.93 -3.70 -6.59
C LEU A 33 -16.69 -2.43 -7.41
N ALA A 34 -15.72 -2.47 -8.33
CA ALA A 34 -15.34 -1.35 -9.19
C ALA A 34 -16.48 -0.80 -10.09
N ARG A 35 -17.61 -1.51 -10.18
CA ARG A 35 -18.81 -1.05 -10.88
C ARG A 35 -19.62 -0.02 -10.09
N GLY A 36 -19.38 0.11 -8.79
CA GLY A 36 -20.00 1.12 -7.95
C GLY A 36 -19.36 2.49 -8.15
N ASP A 37 -20.18 3.54 -8.10
CA ASP A 37 -19.74 4.94 -8.09
C ASP A 37 -19.53 5.49 -6.67
N ASP A 38 -19.65 4.62 -5.67
CA ASP A 38 -19.44 4.93 -4.26
C ASP A 38 -17.93 4.88 -3.91
N PRO A 39 -17.52 5.33 -2.70
CA PRO A 39 -16.12 5.33 -2.31
C PRO A 39 -15.44 3.95 -2.39
N VAL A 40 -16.18 2.87 -2.13
CA VAL A 40 -15.69 1.49 -2.25
C VAL A 40 -15.41 1.15 -3.72
N GLY A 41 -16.37 1.37 -4.61
CA GLY A 41 -16.19 1.07 -6.03
C GLY A 41 -15.10 1.90 -6.69
N LEU A 42 -15.02 3.19 -6.37
CA LEU A 42 -13.95 4.05 -6.87
C LEU A 42 -12.55 3.64 -6.37
N LEU A 43 -12.45 3.08 -5.16
CA LEU A 43 -11.17 2.59 -4.64
C LEU A 43 -10.80 1.24 -5.25
N ALA A 44 -11.77 0.33 -5.42
CA ALA A 44 -11.58 -0.94 -6.11
C ALA A 44 -11.10 -0.73 -7.56
N ALA A 45 -11.69 0.22 -8.29
CA ALA A 45 -11.26 0.56 -9.65
C ALA A 45 -9.80 1.05 -9.71
N ARG A 46 -9.35 1.80 -8.69
CA ARG A 46 -7.95 2.26 -8.61
C ARG A 46 -7.00 1.12 -8.29
N ILE A 47 -7.39 0.18 -7.44
CA ILE A 47 -6.60 -1.04 -7.16
C ILE A 47 -6.43 -1.87 -8.43
N GLU A 48 -7.51 -2.11 -9.17
CA GLU A 48 -7.47 -2.81 -10.46
C GLU A 48 -6.54 -2.11 -11.46
N ALA A 49 -6.59 -0.79 -11.54
CA ALA A 49 -5.69 -0.03 -12.40
C ALA A 49 -4.21 -0.18 -11.99
N LEU A 50 -3.89 -0.13 -10.68
CA LEU A 50 -2.51 -0.29 -10.19
C LEU A 50 -1.92 -1.65 -10.56
N ARG A 51 -2.75 -2.71 -10.56
CA ARG A 51 -2.38 -4.08 -10.96
C ARG A 51 -2.14 -4.27 -12.46
N GLN A 52 -2.51 -3.28 -13.29
CA GLN A 52 -2.38 -3.35 -14.75
C GLN A 52 -1.25 -2.42 -15.23
N PRO A 53 -0.05 -2.96 -15.52
CA PRO A 53 1.02 -2.18 -16.13
C PRO A 53 0.57 -1.51 -17.43
N GLY A 54 0.99 -0.26 -17.65
CA GLY A 54 0.61 0.53 -18.83
C GLY A 54 -0.81 1.12 -18.79
N SER A 55 -1.55 0.95 -17.70
CA SER A 55 -2.81 1.68 -17.50
C SER A 55 -2.55 3.18 -17.37
N PRO A 56 -3.22 4.06 -18.14
CA PRO A 56 -3.08 5.50 -17.99
C PRO A 56 -3.47 6.01 -16.59
N LEU A 57 -4.39 5.31 -15.92
CA LEU A 57 -4.79 5.63 -14.55
C LEU A 57 -3.67 5.26 -13.57
N ARG A 58 -3.01 4.12 -13.75
CA ARG A 58 -1.83 3.74 -12.96
C ARG A 58 -0.73 4.78 -13.08
N GLU A 59 -0.38 5.18 -14.30
CA GLU A 59 0.66 6.19 -14.56
C GLU A 59 0.35 7.50 -13.84
N ARG A 60 -0.91 7.96 -13.91
CA ARG A 60 -1.36 9.17 -13.20
C ARG A 60 -1.25 9.03 -11.68
N LEU A 61 -1.67 7.90 -11.12
CA LEU A 61 -1.61 7.63 -9.69
C LEU A 61 -0.15 7.59 -9.19
N VAL A 62 0.71 6.85 -9.89
CA VAL A 62 2.13 6.73 -9.55
C VAL A 62 2.84 8.07 -9.66
N SER A 63 2.61 8.81 -10.74
CA SER A 63 3.19 10.15 -10.94
C SER A 63 2.79 11.12 -9.83
N ALA A 64 1.52 11.10 -9.40
CA ALA A 64 1.03 11.95 -8.32
C ALA A 64 1.55 11.53 -6.92
N ALA A 65 1.80 10.23 -6.70
CA ALA A 65 2.19 9.69 -5.40
C ALA A 65 3.70 9.77 -5.14
N ARG A 66 4.52 9.52 -6.16
CA ARG A 66 5.98 9.49 -6.07
C ARG A 66 6.59 10.68 -5.31
N PRO A 67 6.30 11.95 -5.64
CA PRO A 67 6.89 13.08 -4.92
C PRO A 67 6.47 13.10 -3.44
N ARG A 68 5.24 12.69 -3.12
CA ARG A 68 4.74 12.64 -1.73
C ARG A 68 5.44 11.56 -0.91
N LEU A 69 5.71 10.41 -1.52
CA LEU A 69 6.46 9.32 -0.89
C LEU A 69 7.91 9.72 -0.62
N VAL A 70 8.55 10.42 -1.57
CA VAL A 70 9.92 10.94 -1.39
C VAL A 70 9.97 11.97 -0.25
N GLU A 71 8.99 12.89 -0.19
CA GLU A 71 8.92 13.86 0.92
C GLU A 71 8.66 13.17 2.27
N ALA A 72 7.81 12.14 2.31
CA ALA A 72 7.60 11.35 3.52
C ALA A 72 8.87 10.60 3.95
N ALA A 73 9.66 10.08 3.00
CA ALA A 73 10.94 9.44 3.28
C ALA A 73 12.01 10.41 3.80
N ARG A 74 11.85 11.72 3.55
CA ARG A 74 12.71 12.78 4.09
C ARG A 74 12.27 13.29 5.47
N ALA A 75 11.19 12.74 6.04
CA ALA A 75 10.71 13.14 7.36
C ALA A 75 11.80 12.98 8.43
N LYS A 76 11.74 13.80 9.48
CA LYS A 76 12.75 13.86 10.56
C LYS A 76 13.06 12.50 11.21
N ALA A 77 12.09 11.58 11.21
CA ALA A 77 12.27 10.21 11.71
C ALA A 77 13.31 9.39 10.92
N PHE A 78 13.60 9.79 9.68
CA PHE A 78 14.56 9.16 8.77
C PHE A 78 15.73 10.09 8.43
N ALA A 79 15.93 11.15 9.21
CA ALA A 79 16.98 12.13 8.97
C ALA A 79 18.37 11.47 8.95
N GLY A 80 19.15 11.77 7.91
CA GLY A 80 20.49 11.19 7.71
C GLY A 80 20.52 9.92 6.84
N LEU A 81 19.36 9.41 6.42
CA LEU A 81 19.26 8.36 5.41
C LEU A 81 19.01 8.98 4.03
N GLU A 82 19.65 8.42 3.00
CA GLU A 82 19.36 8.79 1.63
C GLU A 82 17.97 8.24 1.24
N PRO A 83 17.05 9.08 0.72
CA PRO A 83 15.73 8.61 0.33
C PRO A 83 15.85 7.53 -0.74
N PRO A 84 15.10 6.42 -0.64
CA PRO A 84 15.15 5.39 -1.66
C PRO A 84 14.69 5.94 -3.01
N ALA A 85 15.42 5.57 -4.06
CA ALA A 85 15.00 5.82 -5.43
C ALA A 85 13.89 4.82 -5.80
N LEU A 86 12.65 5.13 -5.40
CA LEU A 86 11.50 4.25 -5.66
C LEU A 86 11.24 4.16 -7.16
N ASP A 87 11.19 2.97 -7.74
CA ASP A 87 10.78 2.77 -9.13
C ASP A 87 9.24 2.80 -9.29
N GLU A 88 8.73 2.67 -10.52
CA GLU A 88 7.28 2.74 -10.76
C GLU A 88 6.53 1.58 -10.11
N ALA A 89 7.11 0.38 -10.17
CA ALA A 89 6.49 -0.83 -9.62
C ALA A 89 6.43 -0.76 -8.09
N GLU A 90 7.47 -0.24 -7.44
CA GLU A 90 7.53 -0.03 -6.00
C GLU A 90 6.49 1.00 -5.54
N VAL A 91 6.36 2.13 -6.26
CA VAL A 91 5.31 3.11 -5.95
C VAL A 91 3.91 2.51 -6.14
N ALA A 92 3.70 1.76 -7.23
CA ALA A 92 2.42 1.10 -7.49
C ALA A 92 2.07 0.08 -6.40
N ALA A 93 3.02 -0.73 -5.96
CA ALA A 93 2.83 -1.71 -4.89
C ALA A 93 2.51 -1.04 -3.54
N LEU A 94 3.22 0.05 -3.20
CA LEU A 94 2.94 0.82 -1.98
C LEU A 94 1.53 1.44 -2.01
N LEU A 95 1.11 1.96 -3.16
CA LEU A 95 -0.24 2.50 -3.34
C LEU A 95 -1.31 1.42 -3.26
N GLU A 96 -1.09 0.28 -3.89
CA GLU A 96 -2.02 -0.86 -3.86
C GLU A 96 -2.23 -1.30 -2.42
N GLU A 97 -1.14 -1.48 -1.66
CA GLU A 97 -1.22 -1.90 -0.28
C GLU A 97 -1.98 -0.88 0.59
N ALA A 98 -1.68 0.41 0.43
CA ALA A 98 -2.40 1.47 1.14
C ALA A 98 -3.89 1.50 0.77
N ALA A 99 -4.21 1.28 -0.51
CA ALA A 99 -5.57 1.24 -1.01
C ALA A 99 -6.35 0.02 -0.49
N LEU A 100 -5.74 -1.16 -0.44
CA LEU A 100 -6.36 -2.36 0.13
C LEU A 100 -6.68 -2.17 1.62
N ARG A 101 -5.76 -1.59 2.41
CA ARG A 101 -6.02 -1.26 3.82
C ARG A 101 -7.17 -0.26 3.99
N ALA A 102 -7.24 0.74 3.11
CA ALA A 102 -8.32 1.72 3.12
C ALA A 102 -9.65 1.08 2.71
N LEU A 103 -9.64 0.16 1.75
CA LEU A 103 -10.81 -0.61 1.32
C LEU A 103 -11.33 -1.48 2.46
N ASP A 104 -10.46 -2.22 3.15
CA ASP A 104 -10.82 -3.01 4.33
C ASP A 104 -11.46 -2.12 5.43
N ALA A 105 -10.90 -0.93 5.65
CA ALA A 105 -11.44 0.02 6.61
C ALA A 105 -12.83 0.54 6.22
N LEU A 106 -13.07 0.80 4.93
CA LEU A 106 -14.39 1.22 4.42
C LEU A 106 -15.43 0.09 4.55
N LEU A 107 -15.06 -1.13 4.17
CA LEU A 107 -15.93 -2.31 4.26
C LEU A 107 -16.28 -2.67 5.72
N SER A 108 -15.39 -2.33 6.65
CA SER A 108 -15.61 -2.56 8.09
C SER A 108 -16.52 -1.49 8.74
N GLN A 109 -16.89 -0.42 8.02
CA GLN A 109 -17.79 0.61 8.56
C GLN A 109 -19.26 0.18 8.44
N PRO A 110 -20.04 0.23 9.54
CA PRO A 110 -21.47 -0.02 9.48
C PRO A 110 -22.16 1.12 8.71
N GLY A 111 -22.66 0.82 7.51
CA GLY A 111 -23.39 1.75 6.65
C GLY A 111 -22.85 1.93 5.23
N SER A 112 -21.73 1.29 4.87
CA SER A 112 -21.17 1.36 3.50
C SER A 112 -21.78 0.35 2.51
N ALA A 113 -22.65 -0.56 2.97
CA ALA A 113 -23.42 -1.47 2.13
C ALA A 113 -24.89 -1.01 2.14
N ALA A 114 -25.26 -0.17 1.18
CA ALA A 114 -26.64 0.19 0.87
C ALA A 114 -26.86 0.06 -0.63
#